data_AF-A0A3L8E208-F1
#
_entry.id   AF-A0A3L8E208-F1
#
_cell.length_a   1.000
_cell.length_b   1.000
_cell.length_c   1.000
_cell.angle_alpha   90.00
_cell.angle_beta   90.00
_cell.angle_gamma   90.00
#
_symmetry.space_group_name_H-M   'P 1'
#
loop_
_entity.id
_entity.type
_entity.pdbx_description
1 polymer ?
#
loop_
_entity_poly.entity_id
_entity_poly.type
_entity_poly.pdbx_seq_one_letter_code
_entity_poly.pdbx_strand_id
1 'polypeptide(L)'
;MHLIRKIKGSGKSDESQQEDMMEICSSYAKERTLLNNDDGVRERASSVSASSRSIDDDTDGWITEEDKNLLRYYYYILHEVDDARAGTLDSDTLKKITSMVSAEWQERHNEYLGRLIHEIKRDYVTSMKKSIVDFVLQEPFEEVYEFFAPPLLSRGIIDPYSPERGVKYTKIRAKLEKRSIVLYHPCIRKTLDYWHREYGKVKQVDKQELASYGKSYDLSSFDFQFSRILRSTNDDLLKRWLPKICNILLAALKKKTLPSANDPEYNRFFNCLAYVMEDQLRDLCLRSMEDYINYLMDVGGINCGFNIHLVIRNTSISFDPTFKMFVDTLSTLLNSLYEFVTTLPRAEIKLGWVQSNTGLLKPIISSDVLEQHMNTISNLIQRYRINPELQLHEFDKYISLINDEDVNYVEDFLKTQPPKPYEKYCELVQYYDQLSKNIPLEFYRTSFTDLFEVRRHHTIDHIVSTATNLRNEIVSKMVADYQQKVRAIGDVYQDISTKP
;
A
#
# COMPACT_ATOMS: atom_id res chain seq x y z
N MET A 1 -14.59 7.01 -40.66
CA MET A 1 -14.11 5.62 -40.51
C MET A 1 -15.26 4.78 -39.99
N HIS A 2 -15.76 3.89 -40.85
CA HIS A 2 -16.75 2.84 -40.62
C HIS A 2 -16.55 2.05 -39.31
N LEU A 3 -17.62 1.61 -38.61
CA LEU A 3 -18.29 0.31 -38.84
C LEU A 3 -19.34 -0.01 -37.77
N ILE A 4 -20.51 -0.40 -38.29
CA ILE A 4 -21.56 -1.19 -37.66
C ILE A 4 -21.04 -2.61 -37.37
N ARG A 5 -21.37 -3.20 -36.21
CA ARG A 5 -21.47 -4.66 -36.09
C ARG A 5 -22.83 -5.09 -35.54
N LYS A 6 -23.50 -5.80 -36.44
CA LYS A 6 -24.74 -6.57 -36.37
C LYS A 6 -24.48 -7.87 -35.60
N ILE A 7 -25.34 -8.28 -34.68
CA ILE A 7 -25.63 -9.70 -34.42
C ILE A 7 -27.16 -9.83 -34.23
N LYS A 8 -27.78 -10.74 -34.99
CA LYS A 8 -29.21 -11.05 -35.00
C LYS A 8 -29.37 -12.57 -34.87
N GLY A 9 -30.25 -13.00 -33.96
CA GLY A 9 -31.01 -14.28 -33.96
C GLY A 9 -30.24 -15.52 -33.46
N SER A 10 -30.84 -16.55 -32.88
CA SER A 10 -32.25 -16.91 -32.62
C SER A 10 -32.22 -18.21 -31.79
N GLY A 11 -33.12 -18.38 -30.83
CA GLY A 11 -33.36 -19.68 -30.18
C GLY A 11 -34.50 -19.60 -29.18
N LYS A 12 -35.71 -19.94 -29.63
CA LYS A 12 -36.93 -20.11 -28.82
C LYS A 12 -36.89 -21.44 -28.05
N SER A 13 -37.46 -21.47 -26.85
CA SER A 13 -38.44 -22.51 -26.48
C SER A 13 -39.42 -21.97 -25.45
N ASP A 14 -40.70 -22.22 -25.72
CA ASP A 14 -41.88 -21.89 -24.93
C ASP A 14 -42.01 -22.72 -23.65
N GLU A 15 -42.79 -22.22 -22.68
CA GLU A 15 -43.91 -22.88 -21.96
C GLU A 15 -44.22 -22.09 -20.67
N SER A 16 -45.29 -21.27 -20.65
CA SER A 16 -46.67 -21.57 -20.24
C SER A 16 -46.91 -21.43 -18.72
N GLN A 17 -47.68 -20.42 -18.31
CA GLN A 17 -48.95 -20.55 -17.56
C GLN A 17 -49.53 -19.18 -17.11
N GLN A 18 -50.53 -18.75 -17.89
CA GLN A 18 -51.85 -18.20 -17.53
C GLN A 18 -52.38 -18.77 -16.19
N GLU A 19 -53.16 -18.15 -15.30
CA GLU A 19 -54.19 -17.10 -15.23
C GLU A 19 -54.28 -16.77 -13.70
N ASP A 20 -54.60 -15.57 -13.22
CA ASP A 20 -55.99 -15.31 -12.83
C ASP A 20 -56.26 -13.84 -12.47
N MET A 21 -57.49 -13.47 -12.78
CA MET A 21 -58.11 -12.16 -12.70
C MET A 21 -58.77 -11.96 -11.32
N MET A 22 -58.66 -10.77 -10.72
CA MET A 22 -59.76 -10.22 -9.91
C MET A 22 -59.71 -8.68 -9.80
N GLU A 23 -60.54 -8.03 -10.62
CA GLU A 23 -61.12 -6.71 -10.39
C GLU A 23 -61.95 -6.73 -9.11
N ILE A 24 -61.91 -5.67 -8.29
CA ILE A 24 -63.09 -4.93 -7.81
C ILE A 24 -62.71 -3.45 -7.56
N CYS A 25 -63.05 -2.61 -8.54
CA CYS A 25 -63.82 -1.35 -8.49
C CYS A 25 -63.69 -0.28 -7.37
N SER A 26 -63.61 0.97 -7.88
CA SER A 26 -64.44 2.15 -7.52
C SER A 26 -63.95 3.02 -6.36
N SER A 27 -63.71 4.33 -6.53
CA SER A 27 -64.77 5.31 -6.80
C SER A 27 -64.19 6.73 -6.88
N TYR A 28 -65.02 7.65 -7.38
CA TYR A 28 -64.91 9.12 -7.34
C TYR A 28 -64.41 9.84 -8.60
N ALA A 29 -65.17 9.67 -9.67
CA ALA A 29 -65.56 10.79 -10.52
C ALA A 29 -66.97 11.23 -10.10
N LYS A 30 -67.07 12.40 -9.46
CA LYS A 30 -68.23 13.31 -9.44
C LYS A 30 -67.91 14.43 -8.45
N GLU A 31 -67.45 15.56 -8.95
CA GLU A 31 -68.15 16.83 -8.75
C GLU A 31 -67.48 18.00 -9.48
N ARG A 32 -68.35 18.78 -10.13
CA ARG A 32 -68.24 20.21 -10.48
C ARG A 32 -67.55 20.58 -11.80
N THR A 33 -68.36 20.56 -12.84
CA THR A 33 -68.52 21.70 -13.76
C THR A 33 -69.88 22.36 -13.53
N LEU A 34 -69.96 23.65 -13.94
CA LEU A 34 -71.09 24.59 -13.96
C LEU A 34 -71.15 25.57 -12.78
N LEU A 35 -70.66 26.79 -13.04
CA LEU A 35 -71.51 27.98 -13.18
C LEU A 35 -70.74 29.05 -13.97
N ASN A 36 -71.27 29.38 -15.15
CA ASN A 36 -70.95 30.57 -15.96
C ASN A 36 -71.92 31.71 -15.60
N ASN A 37 -71.57 32.91 -16.08
CA ASN A 37 -72.33 34.16 -16.23
C ASN A 37 -71.78 35.27 -15.32
N ASP A 38 -71.57 36.51 -15.73
CA ASP A 38 -71.56 37.22 -17.02
C ASP A 38 -70.96 38.62 -16.72
N ASP A 39 -70.84 39.45 -17.76
CA ASP A 39 -70.59 40.91 -17.80
C ASP A 39 -69.16 41.37 -18.08
N GLY A 40 -69.04 41.90 -19.30
CA GLY A 40 -67.81 42.41 -19.90
C GLY A 40 -67.65 43.92 -19.83
N VAL A 41 -66.45 44.36 -20.22
CA VAL A 41 -66.22 45.64 -20.87
C VAL A 41 -65.23 45.43 -22.01
N ARG A 42 -65.64 45.95 -23.16
CA ARG A 42 -65.02 45.95 -24.49
C ARG A 42 -64.08 47.15 -24.62
N GLU A 43 -63.10 47.02 -25.53
CA GLU A 43 -62.32 48.05 -26.26
C GLU A 43 -60.80 47.90 -26.02
N ARG A 44 -59.90 48.04 -27.02
CA ARG A 44 -59.94 48.17 -28.48
C ARG A 44 -58.48 48.11 -28.92
N ALA A 45 -58.21 47.52 -30.08
CA ALA A 45 -56.91 47.55 -30.72
C ALA A 45 -56.39 49.00 -30.88
N SER A 46 -55.09 49.21 -30.68
CA SER A 46 -54.32 50.25 -31.39
C SER A 46 -52.84 49.89 -31.37
N SER A 47 -52.37 49.47 -32.54
CA SER A 47 -50.99 49.61 -32.99
C SER A 47 -50.55 51.07 -32.89
N VAL A 48 -49.47 51.35 -32.15
CA VAL A 48 -48.66 52.56 -32.37
C VAL A 48 -47.19 52.17 -32.30
N SER A 49 -46.59 52.32 -33.47
CA SER A 49 -45.19 52.51 -33.80
C SER A 49 -44.25 52.98 -32.69
N ALA A 50 -43.02 52.48 -32.80
CA ALA A 50 -41.78 53.06 -32.33
C ALA A 50 -41.85 54.55 -31.99
N SER A 51 -41.60 54.88 -30.73
CA SER A 51 -40.94 56.12 -30.37
C SER A 51 -39.98 55.82 -29.24
N SER A 52 -38.70 55.85 -29.60
CA SER A 52 -37.61 56.14 -28.68
C SER A 52 -38.02 57.29 -27.77
N ARG A 53 -38.07 57.04 -26.46
CA ARG A 53 -37.96 58.06 -25.43
C ARG A 53 -37.27 57.43 -24.22
N SER A 54 -36.03 57.87 -24.08
CA SER A 54 -35.19 57.76 -22.90
C SER A 54 -35.98 58.02 -21.62
N ILE A 55 -35.94 57.07 -20.71
CA ILE A 55 -36.09 57.35 -19.28
C ILE A 55 -34.70 57.17 -18.72
N ASP A 56 -34.16 58.27 -18.22
CA ASP A 56 -32.88 58.37 -17.54
C ASP A 56 -32.88 57.47 -16.30
N ASP A 57 -31.80 56.68 -16.22
CA ASP A 57 -30.88 56.58 -15.09
C ASP A 57 -31.37 57.14 -13.74
N ASP A 58 -31.71 56.23 -12.81
CA ASP A 58 -31.54 56.46 -11.36
C ASP A 58 -31.77 55.16 -10.56
N THR A 59 -31.08 54.07 -10.93
CA THR A 59 -30.94 52.89 -10.05
C THR A 59 -29.72 52.01 -10.35
N ASP A 60 -28.77 52.45 -11.18
CA ASP A 60 -27.69 51.59 -11.70
C ASP A 60 -26.39 51.65 -10.86
N GLY A 61 -26.53 51.86 -9.55
CA GLY A 61 -25.40 51.96 -8.61
C GLY A 61 -25.14 50.71 -7.75
N TRP A 62 -25.98 49.68 -7.84
CA TRP A 62 -25.95 48.53 -6.91
C TRP A 62 -25.89 47.15 -7.59
N ILE A 63 -25.90 47.07 -8.92
CA ILE A 63 -25.96 45.80 -9.66
C ILE A 63 -24.78 45.74 -10.62
N THR A 64 -23.84 44.85 -10.33
CA THR A 64 -22.65 44.63 -11.16
C THR A 64 -23.03 43.99 -12.50
N GLU A 65 -22.20 44.09 -13.54
CA GLU A 65 -22.48 43.42 -14.82
C GLU A 65 -22.60 41.89 -14.67
N GLU A 66 -21.88 41.29 -13.72
CA GLU A 66 -22.08 39.88 -13.36
C GLU A 66 -23.48 39.61 -12.78
N ASP A 67 -24.02 40.53 -11.96
CA ASP A 67 -25.35 40.39 -11.39
C ASP A 67 -26.45 40.54 -12.46
N LYS A 68 -26.26 41.45 -13.43
CA LYS A 68 -27.16 41.58 -14.59
C LYS A 68 -27.15 40.31 -15.44
N ASN A 69 -25.96 39.72 -15.67
CA ASN A 69 -25.82 38.45 -16.40
C ASN A 69 -26.44 37.28 -15.64
N LEU A 70 -26.25 37.21 -14.33
CA LEU A 70 -26.85 36.19 -13.47
C LEU A 70 -28.38 36.30 -13.45
N LEU A 71 -28.91 37.52 -13.39
CA LEU A 71 -30.35 37.77 -13.43
C LEU A 71 -30.95 37.38 -14.79
N ARG A 72 -30.23 37.67 -15.89
CA ARG A 72 -30.60 37.26 -17.24
C ARG A 72 -30.58 35.74 -17.41
N TYR A 73 -29.60 35.08 -16.81
CA TYR A 73 -29.50 33.63 -16.77
C TYR A 73 -30.70 32.97 -16.04
N TYR A 74 -31.05 33.46 -14.84
CA TYR A 74 -32.24 32.99 -14.13
C TYR A 74 -33.54 33.29 -14.88
N TYR A 75 -33.61 34.44 -15.58
CA TYR A 75 -34.75 34.79 -16.42
C TYR A 75 -34.97 33.75 -17.54
N TYR A 76 -33.91 33.32 -18.22
CA TYR A 76 -34.01 32.31 -19.28
C TYR A 76 -34.48 30.95 -18.76
N ILE A 77 -34.01 30.52 -17.60
CA ILE A 77 -34.44 29.27 -16.97
C ILE A 77 -35.93 29.32 -16.58
N LEU A 78 -36.41 30.45 -16.07
CA LEU A 78 -37.76 30.58 -15.54
C LEU A 78 -38.81 30.88 -16.62
N HIS A 79 -38.46 31.62 -17.68
CA HIS A 79 -39.45 32.18 -18.61
C HIS A 79 -39.29 31.77 -20.08
N GLU A 80 -38.09 31.41 -20.56
CA GLU A 80 -37.88 31.11 -21.98
C GLU A 80 -37.80 29.61 -22.31
N VAL A 81 -37.41 28.76 -21.36
CA VAL A 81 -37.46 27.31 -21.55
C VAL A 81 -38.79 26.76 -21.04
N ASP A 82 -39.66 26.39 -21.99
CA ASP A 82 -40.92 25.73 -21.71
C ASP A 82 -40.70 24.34 -21.09
N ASP A 83 -41.52 23.96 -20.12
CA ASP A 83 -41.49 22.64 -19.45
C ASP A 83 -41.59 21.50 -20.47
N ALA A 84 -42.31 21.72 -21.56
CA ALA A 84 -42.45 20.77 -22.65
C ALA A 84 -41.13 20.45 -23.38
N ARG A 85 -40.17 21.40 -23.44
CA ARG A 85 -38.86 21.21 -24.08
C ARG A 85 -37.83 20.59 -23.14
N ALA A 86 -37.99 20.77 -21.83
CA ALA A 86 -37.18 20.12 -20.81
C ALA A 86 -37.48 18.61 -20.66
N GLY A 87 -38.61 18.15 -21.21
CA GLY A 87 -39.02 16.75 -21.13
C GLY A 87 -39.41 16.34 -19.71
N THR A 88 -40.03 15.16 -19.58
CA THR A 88 -40.41 14.60 -18.29
C THR A 88 -39.50 13.45 -17.92
N LEU A 89 -39.26 13.27 -16.61
CA LEU A 89 -38.53 12.11 -16.12
C LEU A 89 -39.19 10.81 -16.60
N ASP A 90 -38.39 9.95 -17.22
CA ASP A 90 -38.83 8.65 -17.74
C ASP A 90 -39.44 7.75 -16.64
N SER A 91 -40.51 7.04 -17.01
CA SER A 91 -41.31 6.22 -16.09
C SER A 91 -40.52 5.04 -15.54
N ASP A 92 -39.65 4.44 -16.36
CA ASP A 92 -38.85 3.28 -15.94
C ASP A 92 -37.71 3.69 -15.00
N THR A 93 -37.15 4.88 -15.22
CA THR A 93 -36.16 5.49 -14.30
C THR A 93 -36.79 5.78 -12.93
N LEU A 94 -38.01 6.35 -12.91
CA LEU A 94 -38.72 6.62 -11.67
C LEU A 94 -39.09 5.33 -10.91
N LYS A 95 -39.51 4.27 -11.62
CA LYS A 95 -39.76 2.96 -11.02
C LYS A 95 -38.51 2.37 -10.40
N LYS A 96 -37.35 2.49 -11.06
CA LYS A 96 -36.07 2.02 -10.54
C LYS A 96 -35.69 2.76 -9.24
N ILE A 97 -35.82 4.09 -9.20
CA ILE A 97 -35.57 4.89 -7.99
C ILE A 97 -36.51 4.45 -6.86
N THR A 98 -37.80 4.28 -7.17
CA THR A 98 -38.81 3.90 -6.20
C THR A 98 -38.51 2.50 -5.63
N SER A 99 -38.10 1.53 -6.48
CA SER A 99 -37.74 0.16 -6.07
C SER A 99 -36.54 0.04 -5.12
N MET A 100 -35.74 1.10 -4.93
CA MET A 100 -34.66 1.12 -3.93
C MET A 100 -35.19 1.23 -2.49
N VAL A 101 -36.45 1.65 -2.32
CA VAL A 101 -37.15 1.67 -1.04
C VAL A 101 -38.04 0.44 -0.98
N SER A 102 -37.98 -0.34 0.11
CA SER A 102 -38.80 -1.56 0.22
C SER A 102 -40.29 -1.23 0.30
N ALA A 103 -41.13 -2.15 -0.20
CA ALA A 103 -42.58 -1.97 -0.30
C ALA A 103 -43.24 -1.61 1.05
N GLU A 104 -42.75 -2.18 2.15
CA GLU A 104 -43.25 -1.91 3.51
C GLU A 104 -43.12 -0.43 3.91
N TRP A 105 -42.00 0.21 3.53
CA TRP A 105 -41.76 1.63 3.84
C TRP A 105 -42.47 2.57 2.87
N GLN A 106 -42.70 2.12 1.63
CA GLN A 106 -43.48 2.87 0.64
C GLN A 106 -44.94 2.98 1.07
N GLU A 107 -45.53 1.90 1.57
CA GLU A 107 -46.93 1.87 2.00
C GLU A 107 -47.15 2.66 3.30
N ARG A 108 -46.24 2.50 4.27
CA ARG A 108 -46.31 3.21 5.57
C ARG A 108 -46.15 4.74 5.45
N HIS A 109 -45.42 5.23 4.45
CA HIS A 109 -45.16 6.66 4.25
C HIS A 109 -45.52 7.15 2.84
N ASN A 110 -46.61 6.63 2.28
CA ASN A 110 -47.15 6.99 0.96
C ASN A 110 -47.16 8.51 0.73
N GLU A 111 -47.75 9.29 1.64
CA GLU A 111 -47.90 10.74 1.45
C GLU A 111 -46.55 11.47 1.35
N TYR A 112 -45.57 11.05 2.14
CA TYR A 112 -44.23 11.64 2.12
C TYR A 112 -43.46 11.22 0.86
N LEU A 113 -43.59 9.94 0.46
CA LEU A 113 -43.00 9.41 -0.76
C LEU A 113 -43.59 10.10 -2.00
N GLY A 114 -44.90 10.36 -2.03
CA GLY A 114 -45.56 11.09 -3.11
C GLY A 114 -45.05 12.53 -3.26
N ARG A 115 -44.82 13.22 -2.13
CA ARG A 115 -44.19 14.55 -2.15
C ARG A 115 -42.76 14.49 -2.66
N LEU A 116 -41.98 13.51 -2.24
CA LEU A 116 -40.60 13.32 -2.70
C LEU A 116 -40.53 13.00 -4.20
N ILE A 117 -41.44 12.17 -4.71
CA ILE A 117 -41.55 11.89 -6.15
C ILE A 117 -41.89 13.16 -6.93
N HIS A 118 -42.79 13.99 -6.40
CA HIS A 118 -43.14 15.26 -7.03
C HIS A 118 -41.95 16.24 -7.04
N GLU A 119 -41.20 16.30 -5.93
CA GLU A 119 -39.97 17.09 -5.81
C GLU A 119 -38.92 16.62 -6.82
N ILE A 120 -38.65 15.31 -6.91
CA ILE A 120 -37.72 14.72 -7.89
C ILE A 120 -38.12 15.09 -9.33
N LYS A 121 -39.41 15.00 -9.67
CA LYS A 121 -39.89 15.38 -11.01
C LYS A 121 -39.69 16.86 -11.32
N ARG A 122 -39.99 17.73 -10.36
CA ARG A 122 -39.82 19.18 -10.50
C ARG A 122 -38.34 19.55 -10.62
N ASP A 123 -37.50 18.94 -9.81
CA ASP A 123 -36.06 19.20 -9.79
C ASP A 123 -35.40 18.68 -11.07
N TYR A 124 -35.86 17.55 -11.61
CA TYR A 124 -35.42 17.06 -12.91
C TYR A 124 -35.71 18.06 -14.03
N VAL A 125 -36.94 18.57 -14.11
CA VAL A 125 -37.32 19.58 -15.12
C VAL A 125 -36.47 20.83 -14.95
N THR A 126 -36.30 21.31 -13.72
CA THR A 126 -35.49 22.49 -13.42
C THR A 126 -34.02 22.30 -13.83
N SER A 127 -33.45 21.12 -13.55
CA SER A 127 -32.09 20.76 -13.91
C SER A 127 -31.91 20.64 -15.43
N MET A 128 -32.90 20.10 -16.14
CA MET A 128 -32.84 20.03 -17.60
C MET A 128 -32.96 21.41 -18.24
N LYS A 129 -33.87 22.26 -17.75
CA LYS A 129 -33.95 23.67 -18.19
C LYS A 129 -32.63 24.38 -18.01
N LYS A 130 -32.01 24.22 -16.84
CA LYS A 130 -30.68 24.74 -16.55
C LYS A 130 -29.66 24.23 -17.58
N SER A 131 -29.61 22.93 -17.81
CA SER A 131 -28.65 22.32 -18.75
C SER A 131 -28.84 22.79 -20.19
N ILE A 132 -30.08 23.03 -20.63
CA ILE A 132 -30.40 23.60 -21.95
C ILE A 132 -29.90 25.04 -22.04
N VAL A 133 -30.15 25.85 -21.00
CA VAL A 133 -29.68 27.24 -20.95
C VAL A 133 -28.15 27.28 -20.92
N ASP A 134 -27.51 26.44 -20.10
CA ASP A 134 -26.05 26.30 -20.03
C ASP A 134 -25.47 25.90 -21.41
N PHE A 135 -26.09 24.95 -22.10
CA PHE A 135 -25.66 24.52 -23.44
C PHE A 135 -25.80 25.62 -24.50
N VAL A 136 -26.87 26.41 -24.45
CA VAL A 136 -27.12 27.49 -25.43
C VAL A 136 -26.27 28.74 -25.14
N LEU A 137 -26.00 29.03 -23.87
CA LEU A 137 -25.19 30.16 -23.44
C LEU A 137 -23.69 29.88 -23.42
N GLN A 138 -23.26 28.63 -23.66
CA GLN A 138 -21.85 28.32 -23.83
C GLN A 138 -21.28 29.07 -25.05
N GLU A 139 -20.34 29.97 -24.79
CA GLU A 139 -19.46 30.49 -25.84
C GLU A 139 -18.62 29.34 -26.44
N PRO A 140 -18.31 29.38 -27.75
CA PRO A 140 -17.72 28.24 -28.44
C PRO A 140 -16.30 27.96 -27.92
N PHE A 141 -16.19 26.83 -27.21
CA PHE A 141 -14.97 26.09 -26.88
C PHE A 141 -13.96 26.83 -25.98
N GLU A 142 -14.16 26.73 -24.66
CA GLU A 142 -13.05 26.55 -23.73
C GLU A 142 -13.44 25.52 -22.65
N GLU A 143 -12.77 24.36 -22.73
CA GLU A 143 -12.45 23.43 -21.64
C GLU A 143 -13.57 22.59 -20.98
N VAL A 144 -13.96 21.52 -21.70
CA VAL A 144 -14.79 20.38 -21.23
C VAL A 144 -14.07 19.47 -20.20
N TYR A 145 -12.94 19.89 -19.60
CA TYR A 145 -12.09 19.01 -18.78
C TYR A 145 -12.28 19.08 -17.26
N GLU A 146 -13.16 19.93 -16.73
CA GLU A 146 -13.42 19.98 -15.27
C GLU A 146 -14.62 19.14 -14.80
N PHE A 147 -15.45 18.63 -15.71
CA PHE A 147 -16.70 17.95 -15.32
C PHE A 147 -16.53 16.50 -14.79
N PHE A 148 -15.31 15.96 -14.80
CA PHE A 148 -14.99 14.60 -14.31
C PHE A 148 -14.08 14.58 -13.07
N ALA A 149 -13.87 15.71 -12.40
CA ALA A 149 -13.27 15.68 -11.07
C ALA A 149 -14.33 15.20 -10.05
N PRO A 150 -14.08 14.14 -9.25
CA PRO A 150 -14.91 13.89 -8.08
C PRO A 150 -14.87 15.14 -7.20
N PRO A 151 -15.99 15.53 -6.56
CA PRO A 151 -16.02 16.78 -5.80
C PRO A 151 -14.93 16.72 -4.75
N LEU A 152 -13.91 17.56 -4.92
CA LEU A 152 -12.97 17.86 -3.87
C LEU A 152 -13.86 18.29 -2.69
N LEU A 153 -13.66 17.66 -1.54
CA LEU A 153 -14.24 18.13 -0.28
C LEU A 153 -13.61 19.49 -0.01
N SER A 154 -14.09 20.51 -0.71
CA SER A 154 -13.93 21.90 -0.37
C SER A 154 -14.46 22.00 1.04
N ARG A 155 -13.51 22.14 1.96
CA ARG A 155 -13.70 22.45 3.36
C ARG A 155 -14.36 23.82 3.39
N GLY A 156 -15.65 23.84 3.06
CA GLY A 156 -16.46 25.02 2.96
C GLY A 156 -16.37 25.71 4.29
N ILE A 157 -15.97 26.98 4.23
CA ILE A 157 -16.07 27.91 5.34
C ILE A 157 -17.47 27.71 5.91
N ILE A 158 -17.51 27.19 7.12
CA ILE A 158 -18.74 26.89 7.85
C ILE A 158 -19.49 28.21 7.95
N ASP A 159 -20.58 28.33 7.18
CA ASP A 159 -21.57 29.39 7.33
C ASP A 159 -21.88 29.54 8.82
N PRO A 160 -21.70 30.73 9.45
CA PRO A 160 -21.87 30.88 10.89
C PRO A 160 -23.27 30.42 11.28
N TYR A 161 -23.32 29.21 11.88
CA TYR A 161 -24.56 28.54 12.26
C TYR A 161 -25.50 29.52 12.96
N SER A 162 -26.74 29.65 12.44
CA SER A 162 -27.82 30.36 13.14
C SER A 162 -27.84 29.99 14.63
N PRO A 163 -28.00 30.96 15.56
CA PRO A 163 -27.90 30.74 17.01
C PRO A 163 -28.76 29.56 17.51
N GLU A 164 -29.93 29.36 16.89
CA GLU A 164 -30.86 28.28 17.22
C GLU A 164 -30.31 26.89 16.87
N ARG A 165 -29.58 26.77 15.76
CA ARG A 165 -28.91 25.53 15.35
C ARG A 165 -27.71 25.23 16.25
N GLY A 166 -27.00 26.26 16.72
CA GLY A 166 -25.93 26.13 17.73
C GLY A 166 -26.44 25.60 19.08
N VAL A 167 -27.58 26.10 19.55
CA VAL A 167 -28.25 25.60 20.77
C VAL A 167 -28.78 24.16 20.58
N LYS A 168 -29.32 23.84 19.40
CA LYS A 168 -29.77 22.48 19.07
C LYS A 168 -28.59 21.51 18.99
N TYR A 169 -27.50 21.90 18.35
CA TYR A 169 -26.25 21.13 18.26
C TYR A 169 -25.67 20.87 19.65
N THR A 170 -25.52 21.89 20.49
CA THR A 170 -25.00 21.72 21.86
C THR A 170 -25.89 20.82 22.72
N LYS A 171 -27.22 20.92 22.60
CA LYS A 171 -28.16 20.00 23.27
C LYS A 171 -28.05 18.57 22.77
N ILE A 172 -27.98 18.35 21.45
CA ILE A 172 -27.82 17.02 20.85
C ILE A 172 -26.47 16.42 21.24
N ARG A 173 -25.39 17.21 21.19
CA ARG A 173 -24.05 16.81 21.61
C ARG A 173 -24.01 16.42 23.09
N ALA A 174 -24.52 17.27 23.98
CA ALA A 174 -24.60 16.96 25.40
C ALA A 174 -25.46 15.71 25.68
N LYS A 175 -26.50 15.49 24.87
CA LYS A 175 -27.33 14.27 24.94
C LYS A 175 -26.57 13.04 24.45
N LEU A 176 -25.79 13.11 23.38
CA LEU A 176 -24.97 12.00 22.86
C LEU A 176 -23.80 11.67 23.81
N GLU A 177 -23.12 12.70 24.33
CA GLU A 177 -22.07 12.59 25.35
C GLU A 177 -22.60 11.94 26.64
N LYS A 178 -23.86 12.23 27.01
CA LYS A 178 -24.51 11.62 28.19
C LYS A 178 -25.15 10.25 27.93
N ARG A 179 -25.62 9.95 26.71
CA ARG A 179 -26.57 8.83 26.51
C ARG A 179 -26.03 7.54 25.94
N SER A 180 -24.91 7.47 25.22
CA SER A 180 -24.43 6.13 24.77
C SER A 180 -23.10 6.06 24.03
N ILE A 181 -22.57 7.15 23.46
CA ILE A 181 -21.43 7.04 22.53
C ILE A 181 -20.12 7.33 23.26
N VAL A 182 -19.52 6.26 23.77
CA VAL A 182 -18.24 6.25 24.48
C VAL A 182 -17.11 6.95 23.71
N LEU A 183 -17.15 6.91 22.37
CA LEU A 183 -16.17 7.56 21.50
C LEU A 183 -16.08 9.10 21.70
N TYR A 184 -17.20 9.76 22.07
CA TYR A 184 -17.22 11.20 22.34
C TYR A 184 -16.74 11.56 23.75
N HIS A 185 -16.42 10.57 24.58
CA HIS A 185 -15.92 10.84 25.92
C HIS A 185 -14.61 11.66 25.84
N PRO A 186 -14.45 12.73 26.65
CA PRO A 186 -13.29 13.62 26.56
C PRO A 186 -11.93 12.91 26.67
N CYS A 187 -11.85 11.78 27.39
CA CYS A 187 -10.62 10.97 27.45
C CYS A 187 -10.27 10.34 26.10
N ILE A 188 -11.24 9.68 25.46
CA ILE A 188 -11.03 8.99 24.18
C ILE A 188 -10.60 10.01 23.12
N ARG A 189 -11.30 11.15 23.08
CA ARG A 189 -10.91 12.25 22.19
C ARG A 189 -9.50 12.75 22.45
N LYS A 190 -9.11 12.98 23.71
CA LYS A 190 -7.73 13.40 24.04
C LYS A 190 -6.68 12.36 23.65
N THR A 191 -7.01 11.08 23.78
CA THR A 191 -6.15 9.98 23.33
C THR A 191 -5.97 10.00 21.81
N LEU A 192 -7.05 10.18 21.05
CA LEU A 192 -7.02 10.32 19.59
C LEU A 192 -6.24 11.57 19.15
N ASP A 193 -6.55 12.73 19.72
CA ASP A 193 -5.87 14.00 19.42
C ASP A 193 -4.36 13.92 19.70
N TYR A 194 -3.97 13.26 20.80
CA TYR A 194 -2.56 13.03 21.14
C TYR A 194 -1.87 12.13 20.12
N TRP A 195 -2.52 11.03 19.71
CA TRP A 195 -1.98 10.12 18.70
C TRP A 195 -1.71 10.82 17.37
N HIS A 196 -2.71 11.51 16.81
CA HIS A 196 -2.54 12.18 15.53
C HIS A 196 -1.47 13.28 15.57
N ARG A 197 -1.31 13.97 16.70
CA ARG A 197 -0.30 15.02 16.84
C ARG A 197 1.12 14.46 16.95
N GLU A 198 1.34 13.43 17.76
CA GLU A 198 2.70 12.95 18.07
C GLU A 198 3.11 11.74 17.22
N TYR A 199 2.19 10.82 16.92
CA TYR A 199 2.43 9.54 16.24
C TYR A 199 1.83 9.48 14.83
N GLY A 200 1.15 10.55 14.39
CA GLY A 200 0.52 10.62 13.06
C GLY A 200 1.49 10.45 11.90
N LYS A 201 2.77 10.81 12.08
CA LYS A 201 3.84 10.61 11.07
C LYS A 201 4.89 9.57 11.45
N VAL A 202 4.87 9.10 12.70
CA VAL A 202 5.83 8.13 13.21
C VAL A 202 5.58 6.77 12.56
N LYS A 203 6.65 6.05 12.27
CA LYS A 203 6.65 4.66 11.79
C LYS A 203 7.50 3.81 12.74
N GLN A 204 7.24 2.52 12.81
CA GLN A 204 8.02 1.58 13.62
C GLN A 204 9.47 1.49 13.14
N VAL A 205 9.65 1.47 11.82
CA VAL A 205 10.96 1.49 11.17
C VAL A 205 10.94 2.57 10.10
N ASP A 206 11.82 3.56 10.23
CA ASP A 206 11.95 4.65 9.26
C ASP A 206 12.88 4.25 8.11
N LYS A 207 12.38 4.38 6.88
CA LYS A 207 13.16 4.15 5.67
C LYS A 207 14.36 5.08 5.54
N GLN A 208 14.30 6.30 6.06
CA GLN A 208 15.44 7.23 6.04
C GLN A 208 16.56 6.78 6.97
N GLU A 209 16.22 6.18 8.11
CA GLU A 209 17.21 5.64 9.03
C GLU A 209 17.89 4.40 8.43
N LEU A 210 17.13 3.52 7.75
CA LEU A 210 17.71 2.41 6.99
C LEU A 210 18.62 2.91 5.85
N ALA A 211 18.21 3.96 5.15
CA ALA A 211 19.01 4.57 4.08
C ALA A 211 20.33 5.20 4.58
N SER A 212 20.33 5.69 5.82
CA SER A 212 21.46 6.44 6.38
C SER A 212 22.76 5.63 6.50
N TYR A 213 22.67 4.30 6.40
CA TYR A 213 23.83 3.42 6.42
C TYR A 213 24.73 3.60 5.19
N GLY A 214 24.15 3.96 4.03
CA GLY A 214 24.86 4.42 2.84
C GLY A 214 25.77 3.40 2.14
N LYS A 215 25.71 2.12 2.53
CA LYS A 215 26.49 1.00 1.96
C LYS A 215 25.65 -0.27 1.94
N SER A 216 26.00 -1.23 1.09
CA SER A 216 25.36 -2.54 1.07
C SER A 216 25.39 -3.22 2.43
N TYR A 217 24.25 -3.74 2.86
CA TYR A 217 24.10 -4.43 4.14
C TYR A 217 24.48 -5.90 4.06
N ASP A 218 25.26 -6.38 5.02
CA ASP A 218 25.22 -7.81 5.33
C ASP A 218 23.83 -8.13 5.93
N LEU A 219 23.26 -9.31 5.62
CA LEU A 219 21.91 -9.68 6.07
C LEU A 219 21.76 -9.61 7.60
N SER A 220 22.78 -10.04 8.35
CA SER A 220 22.83 -9.94 9.81
C SER A 220 22.92 -8.50 10.32
N SER A 221 23.65 -7.65 9.61
CA SER A 221 23.75 -6.22 9.94
C SER A 221 22.42 -5.52 9.70
N PHE A 222 21.71 -5.84 8.62
CA PHE A 222 20.37 -5.30 8.36
C PHE A 222 19.37 -5.72 9.45
N ASP A 223 19.33 -7.03 9.77
CA ASP A 223 18.49 -7.57 10.85
C ASP A 223 18.73 -6.86 12.18
N PHE A 224 20.00 -6.65 12.55
CA PHE A 224 20.36 -5.93 13.76
C PHE A 224 19.91 -4.46 13.74
N GLN A 225 20.15 -3.74 12.65
CA GLN A 225 19.74 -2.34 12.53
C GLN A 225 18.22 -2.20 12.57
N PHE A 226 17.49 -2.99 11.79
CA PHE A 226 16.04 -3.01 11.77
C PHE A 226 15.48 -3.29 13.19
N SER A 227 15.98 -4.34 13.84
CA SER A 227 15.55 -4.73 15.19
C SER A 227 15.86 -3.65 16.23
N ARG A 228 16.96 -2.91 16.08
CA ARG A 228 17.33 -1.80 16.96
C ARG A 228 16.34 -0.64 16.82
N ILE A 229 16.02 -0.24 15.59
CA ILE A 229 15.06 0.85 15.31
C ILE A 229 13.69 0.48 15.85
N LEU A 230 13.21 -0.73 15.53
CA LEU A 230 11.93 -1.24 16.00
C LEU A 230 11.83 -1.25 17.53
N ARG A 231 12.88 -1.69 18.21
CA ARG A 231 12.94 -1.69 19.68
C ARG A 231 12.91 -0.28 20.26
N SER A 232 13.63 0.66 19.64
CA SER A 232 13.62 2.07 20.04
C SER A 232 12.21 2.66 19.97
N THR A 233 11.50 2.42 18.86
CA THR A 233 10.11 2.89 18.70
C THR A 233 9.16 2.24 19.70
N ASN A 234 9.31 0.94 19.96
CA ASN A 234 8.50 0.26 20.97
C ASN A 234 8.77 0.79 22.39
N ASP A 235 10.03 1.08 22.71
CA ASP A 235 10.41 1.71 23.97
C ASP A 235 9.77 3.09 24.14
N ASP A 236 9.68 3.90 23.07
CA ASP A 236 8.96 5.18 23.09
C ASP A 236 7.45 4.97 23.32
N LEU A 237 6.82 3.97 22.68
CA LEU A 237 5.42 3.64 22.94
C LEU A 237 5.18 3.25 24.41
N LEU A 238 6.08 2.46 25.00
CA LEU A 238 5.98 2.02 26.40
C LEU A 238 6.30 3.13 27.42
N LYS A 239 7.26 4.01 27.13
CA LYS A 239 7.78 5.01 28.08
C LYS A 239 7.10 6.37 27.92
N ARG A 240 6.54 6.69 26.76
CA ARG A 240 5.93 7.99 26.45
C ARG A 240 4.45 7.87 26.12
N TRP A 241 4.07 7.08 25.12
CA TRP A 241 2.67 7.00 24.66
C TRP A 241 1.73 6.42 25.72
N LEU A 242 2.00 5.21 26.19
CA LEU A 242 1.14 4.53 27.14
C LEU A 242 1.03 5.30 28.48
N PRO A 243 2.12 5.80 29.09
CA PRO A 243 2.03 6.64 30.29
C PRO A 243 1.24 7.93 30.07
N LYS A 244 1.27 8.52 28.87
CA LYS A 244 0.44 9.69 28.55
C LYS A 244 -1.05 9.35 28.59
N ILE A 245 -1.45 8.20 28.02
CA ILE A 245 -2.82 7.71 28.08
C ILE A 245 -3.23 7.48 29.54
N CYS A 246 -2.38 6.83 30.34
CA CYS A 246 -2.62 6.64 31.77
C CYS A 246 -2.81 7.98 32.50
N ASN A 247 -2.02 9.02 32.18
CA ASN A 247 -2.18 10.36 32.75
C ASN A 247 -3.49 11.04 32.33
N ILE A 248 -3.97 10.84 31.11
CA ILE A 248 -5.28 11.33 30.66
C ILE A 248 -6.39 10.70 31.50
N LEU A 249 -6.29 9.38 31.76
CA LEU A 249 -7.25 8.65 32.61
C LEU A 249 -7.20 9.12 34.06
N LEU A 250 -6.01 9.27 34.66
CA LEU A 250 -5.87 9.78 36.02
C LEU A 250 -6.44 11.20 36.19
N ALA A 251 -6.25 12.07 35.19
CA ALA A 251 -6.84 13.40 35.19
C ALA A 251 -8.37 13.38 35.13
N ALA A 252 -8.95 12.41 34.42
CA ALA A 252 -10.39 12.22 34.33
C ALA A 252 -10.99 11.61 35.61
N LEU A 253 -10.26 10.72 36.28
CA LEU A 253 -10.62 10.19 37.59
C LEU A 253 -10.74 11.31 38.62
N LYS A 254 -9.74 12.21 38.67
CA LYS A 254 -9.77 13.41 39.56
C LYS A 254 -10.98 14.31 39.30
N LYS A 255 -11.45 14.39 38.05
CA LYS A 255 -12.62 15.17 37.64
C LYS A 255 -13.95 14.44 37.81
N LYS A 256 -13.94 13.18 38.29
CA LYS A 256 -15.12 12.30 38.43
C LYS A 256 -15.92 12.15 37.14
N THR A 257 -15.24 12.18 35.99
CA THR A 257 -15.88 12.01 34.67
C THR A 257 -15.89 10.55 34.20
N LEU A 258 -15.13 9.66 34.85
CA LEU A 258 -15.08 8.23 34.51
C LEU A 258 -16.26 7.47 35.14
N PRO A 259 -16.80 6.43 34.47
CA PRO A 259 -17.78 5.54 35.07
C PRO A 259 -17.24 4.85 36.34
N SER A 260 -18.14 4.50 37.26
CA SER A 260 -17.78 3.76 38.47
C SER A 260 -17.50 2.30 38.16
N ALA A 261 -16.60 1.63 38.89
CA ALA A 261 -16.26 0.22 38.68
C ALA A 261 -17.45 -0.74 38.79
N ASN A 262 -18.51 -0.34 39.49
CA ASN A 262 -19.74 -1.14 39.65
C ASN A 262 -20.73 -0.96 38.48
N ASP A 263 -20.44 -0.06 37.54
CA ASP A 263 -21.30 0.27 36.40
C ASP A 263 -20.92 -0.57 35.17
N PRO A 264 -21.86 -1.24 34.47
CA PRO A 264 -21.57 -1.87 33.17
C PRO A 264 -20.95 -0.91 32.14
N GLU A 265 -21.16 0.41 32.26
CA GLU A 265 -20.51 1.43 31.44
C GLU A 265 -18.99 1.48 31.63
N TYR A 266 -18.46 1.05 32.78
CA TYR A 266 -17.01 0.96 33.03
C TYR A 266 -16.34 0.02 32.03
N ASN A 267 -16.83 -1.20 31.90
CA ASN A 267 -16.27 -2.19 30.98
C ASN A 267 -16.42 -1.73 29.52
N ARG A 268 -17.56 -1.13 29.16
CA ARG A 268 -17.77 -0.56 27.83
C ARG A 268 -16.79 0.57 27.53
N PHE A 269 -16.48 1.42 28.51
CA PHE A 269 -15.51 2.49 28.38
C PHE A 269 -14.10 1.96 28.11
N PHE A 270 -13.59 1.05 28.95
CA PHE A 270 -12.24 0.52 28.78
C PHE A 270 -12.08 -0.36 27.56
N ASN A 271 -13.13 -1.10 27.17
CA ASN A 271 -13.11 -1.83 25.90
C ASN A 271 -13.05 -0.86 24.71
N CYS A 272 -13.81 0.24 24.72
CA CYS A 272 -13.71 1.25 23.67
C CYS A 272 -12.33 1.91 23.62
N LEU A 273 -11.74 2.22 24.80
CA LEU A 273 -10.37 2.74 24.85
C LEU A 273 -9.37 1.74 24.30
N ALA A 274 -9.47 0.46 24.67
CA ALA A 274 -8.61 -0.59 24.16
C ALA A 274 -8.74 -0.72 22.63
N TYR A 275 -9.96 -0.72 22.09
CA TYR A 275 -10.18 -0.71 20.64
C TYR A 275 -9.53 0.49 19.94
N VAL A 276 -9.63 1.68 20.53
CA VAL A 276 -8.97 2.89 19.98
C VAL A 276 -7.46 2.74 20.01
N MET A 277 -6.90 2.22 21.10
CA MET A 277 -5.46 1.95 21.20
C MET A 277 -5.00 0.87 20.22
N GLU A 278 -5.80 -0.19 20.03
CA GLU A 278 -5.56 -1.27 19.07
C GLU A 278 -5.59 -0.74 17.63
N ASP A 279 -6.57 0.10 17.29
CA ASP A 279 -6.67 0.72 15.96
C ASP A 279 -5.48 1.64 15.65
N GLN A 280 -5.04 2.41 16.64
CA GLN A 280 -3.83 3.24 16.55
C GLN A 280 -2.59 2.39 16.24
N LEU A 281 -2.39 1.31 17.01
CA LEU A 281 -1.27 0.39 16.80
C LEU A 281 -1.36 -0.35 15.46
N ARG A 282 -2.57 -0.72 15.04
CA ARG A 282 -2.85 -1.33 13.73
C ARG A 282 -2.44 -0.38 12.60
N ASP A 283 -2.88 0.88 12.64
CA ASP A 283 -2.52 1.90 11.66
C ASP A 283 -1.00 2.13 11.61
N LEU A 284 -0.35 2.25 12.77
CA LEU A 284 1.12 2.36 12.85
C LEU A 284 1.80 1.18 12.14
N CYS A 285 1.33 -0.03 12.41
CA CYS A 285 1.90 -1.27 11.88
C CYS A 285 1.73 -1.36 10.36
N LEU A 286 0.51 -1.17 9.85
CA LEU A 286 0.23 -1.18 8.41
C LEU A 286 1.07 -0.15 7.66
N ARG A 287 1.12 1.08 8.19
CA ARG A 287 1.92 2.15 7.61
C ARG A 287 3.42 1.85 7.64
N SER A 288 3.90 1.07 8.60
CA SER A 288 5.32 0.68 8.72
C SER A 288 5.67 -0.49 7.80
N MET A 289 4.76 -1.46 7.65
CA MET A 289 4.89 -2.55 6.67
C MET A 289 4.97 -2.00 5.26
N GLU A 290 4.10 -1.05 4.91
CA GLU A 290 4.11 -0.42 3.60
C GLU A 290 5.42 0.33 3.33
N ASP A 291 5.92 1.12 4.29
CA ASP A 291 7.21 1.80 4.13
C ASP A 291 8.40 0.83 4.03
N TYR A 292 8.37 -0.27 4.78
CA TYR A 292 9.39 -1.31 4.70
C TYR A 292 9.41 -1.98 3.31
N ILE A 293 8.23 -2.34 2.79
CA ILE A 293 8.11 -2.92 1.44
C ILE A 293 8.52 -1.90 0.38
N ASN A 294 8.09 -0.65 0.50
CA ASN A 294 8.50 0.41 -0.42
C ASN A 294 10.02 0.62 -0.40
N TYR A 295 10.66 0.59 0.77
CA TYR A 295 12.11 0.65 0.88
C TYR A 295 12.80 -0.53 0.18
N LEU A 296 12.29 -1.76 0.35
CA LEU A 296 12.85 -2.94 -0.33
C LEU A 296 12.66 -2.88 -1.86
N MET A 297 11.54 -2.33 -2.33
CA MET A 297 11.24 -2.21 -3.76
C MET A 297 11.97 -1.04 -4.44
N ASP A 298 12.48 -0.06 -3.69
CA ASP A 298 13.21 1.11 -4.20
C ASP A 298 14.67 0.79 -4.57
N VAL A 299 14.84 -0.24 -5.39
CA VAL A 299 16.16 -0.73 -5.84
C VAL A 299 16.82 0.32 -6.75
N GLY A 300 18.05 0.71 -6.41
CA GLY A 300 18.78 1.78 -7.11
C GLY A 300 18.41 3.21 -6.68
N GLY A 301 17.44 3.36 -5.78
CA GLY A 301 17.07 4.63 -5.16
C GLY A 301 17.72 4.79 -3.78
N ILE A 302 16.88 4.81 -2.75
CA ILE A 302 17.27 4.98 -1.35
C ILE A 302 17.74 3.65 -0.74
N ASN A 303 17.36 2.51 -1.34
CA ASN A 303 17.77 1.20 -0.88
C ASN A 303 19.30 1.01 -0.96
N CYS A 304 19.90 0.60 0.14
CA CYS A 304 21.35 0.45 0.23
C CYS A 304 21.90 -0.84 -0.43
N GLY A 305 21.04 -1.79 -0.81
CA GLY A 305 21.43 -3.10 -1.32
C GLY A 305 21.92 -4.07 -0.24
N PHE A 306 22.19 -5.31 -0.64
CA PHE A 306 22.62 -6.40 0.24
C PHE A 306 23.92 -7.05 -0.24
N ASN A 307 24.82 -7.37 0.69
CA ASN A 307 26.01 -8.16 0.39
C ASN A 307 25.66 -9.65 0.32
N ILE A 308 26.16 -10.34 -0.68
CA ILE A 308 26.08 -11.80 -0.81
C ILE A 308 27.46 -12.35 -1.18
N HIS A 309 27.91 -13.41 -0.53
CA HIS A 309 29.22 -13.98 -0.76
C HIS A 309 29.12 -15.21 -1.67
N LEU A 310 30.02 -15.31 -2.64
CA LEU A 310 30.30 -16.58 -3.31
C LEU A 310 31.25 -17.38 -2.44
N VAL A 311 30.86 -18.61 -2.12
CA VAL A 311 31.64 -19.55 -1.33
C VAL A 311 31.63 -20.92 -1.98
N ILE A 312 32.75 -21.63 -1.88
CA ILE A 312 32.85 -23.02 -2.34
C ILE A 312 32.47 -23.93 -1.18
N ARG A 313 31.43 -24.74 -1.34
CA ARG A 313 30.96 -25.73 -0.37
C ARG A 313 30.81 -27.07 -1.08
N ASN A 314 31.41 -28.12 -0.52
CA ASN A 314 31.38 -29.48 -1.07
C ASN A 314 31.62 -29.47 -2.59
N THR A 315 32.79 -28.96 -3.01
CA THR A 315 33.20 -28.96 -4.42
C THR A 315 32.26 -28.22 -5.40
N SER A 316 31.40 -27.33 -4.89
CA SER A 316 30.44 -26.55 -5.68
C SER A 316 30.39 -25.08 -5.23
N ILE A 317 30.17 -24.17 -6.17
CA ILE A 317 30.00 -22.74 -5.87
C ILE A 317 28.57 -22.50 -5.39
N SER A 318 28.42 -21.82 -4.25
CA SER A 318 27.14 -21.49 -3.66
C SER A 318 27.13 -20.08 -3.08
N PHE A 319 25.94 -19.53 -2.86
CA PHE A 319 25.77 -18.23 -2.23
C PHE A 319 25.60 -18.35 -0.71
N ASP A 320 26.29 -17.48 0.02
CA ASP A 320 26.17 -17.35 1.46
C ASP A 320 26.00 -15.88 1.85
N PRO A 321 24.84 -15.48 2.44
CA PRO A 321 23.65 -16.28 2.71
C PRO A 321 22.94 -16.75 1.42
N THR A 322 22.14 -17.82 1.52
CA THR A 322 21.32 -18.27 0.37
C THR A 322 20.15 -17.32 0.10
N PHE A 323 19.65 -17.27 -1.14
CA PHE A 323 18.46 -16.45 -1.47
C PHE A 323 17.23 -16.81 -0.63
N LYS A 324 17.09 -18.08 -0.24
CA LYS A 324 16.03 -18.51 0.68
C LYS A 324 16.19 -17.85 2.05
N MET A 325 17.41 -17.80 2.60
CA MET A 325 17.69 -17.09 3.85
C MET A 325 17.32 -15.61 3.77
N PHE A 326 17.57 -14.95 2.64
CA PHE A 326 17.10 -13.56 2.44
C PHE A 326 15.58 -13.44 2.54
N VAL A 327 14.83 -14.30 1.83
CA VAL A 327 13.36 -14.28 1.89
C VAL A 327 12.86 -14.55 3.32
N ASP A 328 13.41 -15.57 3.98
CA ASP A 328 13.01 -15.98 5.32
C ASP A 328 13.31 -14.88 6.35
N THR A 329 14.51 -14.28 6.33
CA THR A 329 14.90 -13.20 7.25
C THR A 329 14.07 -11.94 7.00
N LEU A 330 13.95 -11.47 5.76
CA LEU A 330 13.18 -10.25 5.45
C LEU A 330 11.69 -10.41 5.78
N SER A 331 11.12 -11.61 5.61
CA SER A 331 9.75 -11.93 6.01
C SER A 331 9.60 -12.02 7.53
N THR A 332 10.61 -12.54 8.22
CA THR A 332 10.63 -12.58 9.69
C THR A 332 10.68 -11.16 10.28
N LEU A 333 11.45 -10.26 9.67
CA LEU A 333 11.48 -8.85 10.04
C LEU A 333 10.11 -8.17 9.83
N LEU A 334 9.43 -8.46 8.72
CA LEU A 334 8.06 -8.00 8.50
C LEU A 334 7.11 -8.47 9.62
N ASN A 335 7.16 -9.76 9.96
CA ASN A 335 6.35 -10.32 11.05
C ASN A 335 6.67 -9.68 12.41
N SER A 336 7.93 -9.37 12.66
CA SER A 336 8.33 -8.72 13.91
C SER A 336 7.62 -7.38 14.12
N LEU A 337 7.32 -6.62 13.05
CA LEU A 337 6.54 -5.38 13.16
C LEU A 337 5.16 -5.62 13.80
N TYR A 338 4.51 -6.73 13.45
CA TYR A 338 3.23 -7.12 14.01
C TYR A 338 3.35 -7.67 15.42
N GLU A 339 4.30 -8.58 15.66
CA GLU A 339 4.53 -9.17 16.97
C GLU A 339 4.82 -8.10 18.04
N PHE A 340 5.55 -7.04 17.70
CA PHE A 340 5.83 -5.98 18.67
C PHE A 340 4.57 -5.22 19.11
N VAL A 341 3.64 -4.92 18.21
CA VAL A 341 2.44 -4.14 18.56
C VAL A 341 1.43 -4.93 19.40
N THR A 342 1.51 -6.26 19.42
CA THR A 342 0.64 -7.13 20.25
C THR A 342 1.17 -7.32 21.68
N THR A 343 2.39 -6.87 21.99
CA THR A 343 2.98 -6.98 23.35
C THR A 343 2.54 -5.89 24.33
N LEU A 344 1.86 -4.84 23.85
CA LEU A 344 1.54 -3.66 24.66
C LEU A 344 0.33 -3.92 25.58
N PRO A 345 0.40 -3.58 26.88
CA PRO A 345 -0.71 -3.81 27.81
C PRO A 345 -1.80 -2.75 27.66
N ARG A 346 -3.03 -3.13 28.00
CA ARG A 346 -4.16 -2.19 28.14
C ARG A 346 -3.89 -1.17 29.26
N ALA A 347 -4.45 0.02 29.10
CA ALA A 347 -4.18 1.15 29.99
C ALA A 347 -4.62 0.88 31.45
N GLU A 348 -5.77 0.23 31.65
CA GLU A 348 -6.30 -0.14 32.96
C GLU A 348 -5.46 -1.21 33.68
N ILE A 349 -4.77 -2.08 32.94
CA ILE A 349 -3.85 -3.06 33.50
C ILE A 349 -2.55 -2.38 33.90
N LYS A 350 -2.03 -1.48 33.06
CA LYS A 350 -0.85 -0.67 33.40
C LYS A 350 -1.07 0.17 34.67
N LEU A 351 -2.30 0.63 34.89
CA LEU A 351 -2.71 1.39 36.08
C LEU A 351 -3.01 0.52 37.31
N GLY A 352 -3.01 -0.81 37.19
CA GLY A 352 -3.34 -1.74 38.28
C GLY A 352 -4.82 -1.74 38.68
N TRP A 353 -5.71 -1.23 37.82
CA TRP A 353 -7.15 -1.15 38.10
C TRP A 353 -7.88 -2.48 37.86
N VAL A 354 -7.24 -3.41 37.14
CA VAL A 354 -7.75 -4.76 36.90
C VAL A 354 -6.63 -5.78 37.17
N GLN A 355 -6.88 -6.76 38.03
CA GLN A 355 -6.00 -7.92 38.22
C GLN A 355 -6.36 -8.99 37.20
N SER A 356 -5.90 -8.83 35.96
CA SER A 356 -5.98 -9.89 34.95
C SER A 356 -4.66 -10.00 34.21
N ASN A 357 -4.14 -11.22 34.10
CA ASN A 357 -2.88 -11.52 33.42
C ASN A 357 -3.00 -11.58 31.88
N THR A 358 -4.17 -11.27 31.30
CA THR A 358 -4.47 -11.54 29.87
C THR A 358 -4.91 -10.34 29.03
N GLY A 359 -4.82 -9.09 29.51
CA GLY A 359 -5.27 -7.91 28.75
C GLY A 359 -4.17 -7.16 27.99
N LEU A 360 -3.44 -7.86 27.13
CA LEU A 360 -2.65 -7.19 26.09
C LEU A 360 -3.59 -6.64 25.01
N LEU A 361 -3.14 -5.58 24.33
CA LEU A 361 -3.80 -5.02 23.16
C LEU A 361 -3.63 -6.00 21.99
N LYS A 362 -4.71 -6.22 21.24
CA LYS A 362 -4.75 -7.15 20.10
C LYS A 362 -5.13 -6.42 18.82
N PRO A 363 -4.22 -5.61 18.24
CA PRO A 363 -4.44 -5.05 16.91
C PRO A 363 -4.66 -6.19 15.92
N ILE A 364 -5.75 -6.15 15.15
CA ILE A 364 -6.08 -7.21 14.19
C ILE A 364 -5.52 -6.79 12.84
N ILE A 365 -4.60 -7.55 12.25
CA ILE A 365 -4.17 -7.36 10.85
C ILE A 365 -4.65 -8.57 10.04
N SER A 366 -5.13 -8.33 8.82
CA SER A 366 -5.56 -9.43 7.95
C SER A 366 -4.35 -10.28 7.56
N SER A 367 -4.48 -11.60 7.65
CA SER A 367 -3.47 -12.55 7.16
C SER A 367 -3.11 -12.32 5.70
N ASP A 368 -4.11 -11.94 4.90
CA ASP A 368 -3.95 -11.75 3.46
C ASP A 368 -2.99 -10.59 3.13
N VAL A 369 -2.99 -9.55 3.97
CA VAL A 369 -2.09 -8.39 3.81
C VAL A 369 -0.65 -8.81 4.10
N LEU A 370 -0.43 -9.59 5.16
CA LEU A 370 0.88 -10.14 5.50
C LEU A 370 1.39 -11.07 4.39
N GLU A 371 0.54 -11.98 3.91
CA GLU A 371 0.87 -12.90 2.83
C GLU A 371 1.21 -12.17 1.52
N GLN A 372 0.44 -11.13 1.17
CA GLN A 372 0.71 -10.30 0.00
C GLN A 372 2.09 -9.63 0.09
N HIS A 373 2.45 -9.08 1.25
CA HIS A 373 3.76 -8.47 1.46
C HIS A 373 4.89 -9.51 1.44
N MET A 374 4.71 -10.69 2.03
CA MET A 374 5.67 -11.79 1.94
C MET A 374 5.88 -12.27 0.50
N ASN A 375 4.80 -12.40 -0.27
CA ASN A 375 4.87 -12.73 -1.70
C ASN A 375 5.62 -11.65 -2.48
N THR A 376 5.45 -10.37 -2.12
CA THR A 376 6.21 -9.26 -2.71
C THR A 376 7.71 -9.39 -2.43
N ILE A 377 8.10 -9.70 -1.19
CA ILE A 377 9.51 -9.95 -0.82
C ILE A 377 10.06 -11.16 -1.60
N SER A 378 9.32 -12.26 -1.65
CA SER A 378 9.73 -13.47 -2.38
C SER A 378 9.96 -13.15 -3.87
N ASN A 379 9.02 -12.47 -4.52
CA ASN A 379 9.11 -12.07 -5.92
C ASN A 379 10.28 -11.11 -6.18
N LEU A 380 10.55 -10.17 -5.26
CA LEU A 380 11.69 -9.27 -5.35
C LEU A 380 13.00 -10.06 -5.39
N ILE A 381 13.21 -10.97 -4.44
CA ILE A 381 14.45 -11.77 -4.37
C ILE A 381 14.56 -12.69 -5.59
N GLN A 382 13.48 -13.34 -6.04
CA GLN A 382 13.50 -14.18 -7.24
C GLN A 382 13.89 -13.40 -8.50
N ARG A 383 13.37 -12.17 -8.64
CA ARG A 383 13.68 -11.30 -9.78
C ARG A 383 15.17 -10.92 -9.81
N TYR A 384 15.72 -10.53 -8.66
CA TYR A 384 17.10 -10.04 -8.59
C TYR A 384 18.15 -11.14 -8.39
N ARG A 385 17.74 -12.39 -8.15
CA ARG A 385 18.61 -13.57 -8.07
C ARG A 385 19.29 -13.92 -9.40
N ILE A 386 18.63 -13.65 -10.53
CA ILE A 386 19.09 -14.06 -11.86
C ILE A 386 20.47 -13.46 -12.19
N ASN A 387 20.69 -12.18 -11.87
CA ASN A 387 21.94 -11.48 -12.19
C ASN A 387 23.16 -12.04 -11.43
N PRO A 388 23.11 -12.23 -10.09
CA PRO A 388 24.15 -12.95 -9.37
C PRO A 388 24.39 -14.37 -9.89
N GLU A 389 23.34 -15.12 -10.24
CA GLU A 389 23.49 -16.48 -10.76
C GLU A 389 24.22 -16.53 -12.10
N LEU A 390 23.95 -15.57 -12.99
CA LEU A 390 24.68 -15.47 -14.26
C LEU A 390 26.19 -15.29 -14.04
N GLN A 391 26.61 -14.65 -12.94
CA GLN A 391 28.02 -14.47 -12.60
C GLN A 391 28.71 -15.76 -12.15
N LEU A 392 27.96 -16.81 -11.77
CA LEU A 392 28.55 -18.11 -11.47
C LEU A 392 29.24 -18.70 -12.70
N HIS A 393 28.66 -18.47 -13.89
CA HIS A 393 29.19 -19.01 -15.14
C HIS A 393 30.55 -18.44 -15.53
N GLU A 394 30.95 -17.30 -14.96
CA GLU A 394 32.30 -16.75 -15.14
C GLU A 394 33.38 -17.68 -14.57
N PHE A 395 33.03 -18.50 -13.57
CA PHE A 395 33.93 -19.45 -12.92
C PHE A 395 33.91 -20.85 -13.56
N ASP A 396 33.05 -21.10 -14.54
CA ASP A 396 32.94 -22.42 -15.20
C ASP A 396 34.27 -22.86 -15.85
N LYS A 397 35.08 -21.90 -16.31
CA LYS A 397 36.44 -22.13 -16.84
C LYS A 397 37.39 -22.77 -15.83
N TYR A 398 37.14 -22.56 -14.53
CA TYR A 398 37.98 -23.01 -13.43
C TYR A 398 37.31 -24.12 -12.62
N ILE A 399 36.25 -24.75 -13.15
CA ILE A 399 35.49 -25.76 -12.43
C ILE A 399 36.36 -26.95 -12.01
N SER A 400 37.37 -27.33 -12.81
CA SER A 400 38.31 -28.43 -12.50
C SER A 400 39.11 -28.21 -11.22
N LEU A 401 39.37 -26.94 -10.86
CA LEU A 401 40.03 -26.55 -9.61
C LEU A 401 39.07 -26.44 -8.43
N ILE A 402 37.78 -26.32 -8.71
CA ILE A 402 36.72 -26.16 -7.71
C ILE A 402 36.16 -27.54 -7.31
N ASN A 403 36.05 -28.45 -8.27
CA ASN A 403 35.44 -29.76 -8.10
C ASN A 403 36.43 -30.88 -7.69
N ASP A 404 37.65 -30.50 -7.33
CA ASP A 404 38.77 -31.40 -7.03
C ASP A 404 39.18 -32.32 -8.20
N GLU A 405 38.74 -32.11 -9.44
CA GLU A 405 39.19 -32.90 -10.60
C GLU A 405 40.69 -32.75 -10.83
N ASP A 406 41.21 -31.51 -10.76
CA ASP A 406 42.64 -31.24 -10.90
C ASP A 406 43.45 -31.80 -9.73
N VAL A 407 42.86 -31.86 -8.53
CA VAL A 407 43.46 -32.50 -7.36
C VAL A 407 43.60 -34.01 -7.60
N ASN A 408 42.52 -34.67 -7.99
CA ASN A 408 42.52 -36.09 -8.31
C ASN A 408 43.47 -36.42 -9.48
N TYR A 409 43.47 -35.58 -10.52
CA TYR A 409 44.36 -35.73 -11.67
C TYR A 409 45.83 -35.66 -11.27
N VAL A 410 46.21 -34.70 -10.41
CA VAL A 410 47.58 -34.58 -9.91
C VAL A 410 47.93 -35.76 -9.02
N GLU A 411 47.06 -36.17 -8.11
CA GLU A 411 47.31 -37.36 -7.28
C GLU A 411 47.55 -38.62 -8.12
N ASP A 412 46.72 -38.88 -9.12
CA ASP A 412 46.85 -40.01 -10.03
C ASP A 412 48.13 -39.92 -10.87
N PHE A 413 48.46 -38.71 -11.33
CA PHE A 413 49.71 -38.43 -12.03
C PHE A 413 50.93 -38.77 -11.17
N LEU A 414 50.91 -38.44 -9.87
CA LEU A 414 52.02 -38.70 -8.94
C LEU A 414 52.11 -40.17 -8.51
N LYS A 415 50.99 -40.91 -8.51
CA LYS A 415 50.93 -42.36 -8.20
C LYS A 415 51.28 -43.26 -9.38
N THR A 416 51.20 -42.74 -10.62
CA THR A 416 51.43 -43.52 -11.84
C THR A 416 52.84 -44.14 -11.87
N GLN A 417 52.94 -45.44 -12.16
CA GLN A 417 54.20 -46.14 -12.40
C GLN A 417 54.25 -46.78 -13.80
N PRO A 418 55.36 -46.65 -14.55
CA PRO A 418 56.58 -45.91 -14.20
C PRO A 418 56.37 -44.38 -14.18
N PRO A 419 57.23 -43.62 -13.46
CA PRO A 419 57.11 -42.17 -13.36
C PRO A 419 57.13 -41.50 -14.74
N LYS A 420 56.29 -40.49 -14.94
CA LYS A 420 56.22 -39.74 -16.20
C LYS A 420 57.50 -38.91 -16.44
N PRO A 421 57.78 -38.49 -17.69
CA PRO A 421 58.96 -37.69 -18.02
C PRO A 421 59.01 -36.37 -17.25
N TYR A 422 60.23 -35.91 -16.93
CA TYR A 422 60.46 -34.65 -16.20
C TYR A 422 59.83 -33.42 -16.89
N GLU A 423 59.80 -33.40 -18.23
CA GLU A 423 59.16 -32.31 -18.98
C GLU A 423 57.68 -32.15 -18.61
N LYS A 424 56.96 -33.26 -18.39
CA LYS A 424 55.54 -33.24 -18.01
C LYS A 424 55.32 -32.65 -16.62
N TYR A 425 56.26 -32.88 -15.68
CA TYR A 425 56.22 -32.21 -14.38
C TYR A 425 56.41 -30.70 -14.52
N CYS A 426 57.36 -30.27 -15.37
CA CYS A 426 57.60 -28.84 -15.62
C CYS A 426 56.40 -28.15 -16.27
N GLU A 427 55.77 -28.80 -17.26
CA GLU A 427 54.56 -28.30 -17.92
C GLU A 427 53.43 -28.07 -16.90
N LEU A 428 53.17 -29.05 -16.02
CA LEU A 428 52.12 -28.93 -15.00
C LEU A 428 52.44 -27.86 -13.93
N VAL A 429 53.69 -27.76 -13.50
CA VAL A 429 54.12 -26.71 -12.56
C VAL A 429 53.93 -25.32 -13.17
N GLN A 430 54.33 -25.14 -14.43
CA GLN A 430 54.15 -23.87 -15.14
C GLN A 430 52.67 -23.54 -15.33
N TYR A 431 51.86 -24.54 -15.69
CA TYR A 431 50.42 -24.40 -15.85
C TYR A 431 49.76 -23.87 -14.57
N TYR A 432 49.90 -24.58 -13.44
CA TYR A 432 49.28 -24.15 -12.18
C TYR A 432 49.88 -22.85 -11.62
N ASP A 433 51.16 -22.58 -11.85
CA ASP A 433 51.79 -21.31 -11.46
C ASP A 433 51.20 -20.12 -12.24
N GLN A 434 51.05 -20.24 -13.55
CA GLN A 434 50.39 -19.21 -14.37
C GLN A 434 48.94 -19.01 -13.96
N LEU A 435 48.23 -20.11 -13.71
CA LEU A 435 46.83 -20.11 -13.32
C LEU A 435 46.64 -19.35 -11.98
N SER A 436 47.48 -19.63 -10.98
CA SER A 436 47.46 -18.93 -9.68
C SER A 436 47.71 -17.41 -9.78
N LYS A 437 48.50 -16.97 -10.77
CA LYS A 437 48.83 -15.54 -10.98
C LYS A 437 47.78 -14.81 -11.82
N ASN A 438 47.15 -15.50 -12.77
CA ASN A 438 46.22 -14.90 -13.72
C ASN A 438 44.81 -14.74 -13.14
N ILE A 439 44.32 -15.69 -12.33
CA ILE A 439 42.95 -15.63 -11.77
C ILE A 439 42.66 -14.30 -11.04
N PRO A 440 43.51 -13.80 -10.12
CA PRO A 440 43.22 -12.56 -9.41
C PRO A 440 43.17 -11.31 -10.30
N LEU A 441 43.73 -11.39 -11.51
CA LEU A 441 43.78 -10.30 -12.48
C LEU A 441 42.59 -10.33 -13.44
N GLU A 442 42.02 -11.52 -13.68
CA GLU A 442 40.86 -11.71 -14.57
C GLU A 442 39.54 -11.27 -13.92
N PHE A 443 39.43 -11.38 -12.59
CA PHE A 443 38.18 -11.12 -11.87
C PHE A 443 38.25 -9.95 -10.90
N TYR A 444 37.20 -9.13 -10.89
CA TYR A 444 36.99 -8.17 -9.82
C TYR A 444 36.54 -8.89 -8.54
N ARG A 445 37.08 -8.47 -7.38
CA ARG A 445 36.73 -9.04 -6.06
C ARG A 445 35.28 -8.85 -5.66
N THR A 446 34.65 -7.82 -6.20
CA THR A 446 33.25 -7.45 -5.96
C THR A 446 32.58 -7.14 -7.29
N SER A 447 31.36 -7.63 -7.49
CA SER A 447 30.46 -7.21 -8.56
C SER A 447 29.25 -6.53 -7.95
N PHE A 448 28.84 -5.44 -8.56
CA PHE A 448 27.59 -4.77 -8.21
C PHE A 448 26.48 -5.26 -9.14
N THR A 449 25.38 -5.68 -8.54
CA THR A 449 24.08 -5.83 -9.20
C THR A 449 23.09 -4.90 -8.50
N ASP A 450 21.93 -4.64 -9.10
CA ASP A 450 21.00 -3.63 -8.60
C ASP A 450 20.65 -3.79 -7.11
N LEU A 451 20.28 -5.00 -6.67
CA LEU A 451 19.96 -5.30 -5.27
C LEU A 451 21.12 -5.90 -4.49
N PHE A 452 22.02 -6.63 -5.16
CA PHE A 452 23.08 -7.39 -4.50
C PHE A 452 24.49 -6.90 -4.86
N GLU A 453 25.33 -6.72 -3.85
CA GLU A 453 26.77 -6.63 -3.99
C GLU A 453 27.37 -8.03 -3.80
N VAL A 454 27.78 -8.65 -4.90
CA VAL A 454 28.31 -10.02 -4.92
C VAL A 454 29.80 -9.99 -4.62
N ARG A 455 30.17 -10.52 -3.46
CA ARG A 455 31.55 -10.63 -3.00
C ARG A 455 32.15 -11.96 -3.44
N ARG A 456 33.15 -11.88 -4.31
CA ARG A 456 33.77 -13.03 -5.01
C ARG A 456 35.13 -13.43 -4.47
N HIS A 457 35.70 -12.61 -3.59
CA HIS A 457 37.06 -12.78 -3.05
C HIS A 457 37.30 -14.17 -2.42
N HIS A 458 36.38 -14.72 -1.63
CA HIS A 458 36.57 -16.05 -1.04
C HIS A 458 36.73 -17.15 -2.08
N THR A 459 35.89 -17.16 -3.12
CA THR A 459 36.00 -18.10 -4.24
C THR A 459 37.30 -17.92 -5.00
N ILE A 460 37.66 -16.68 -5.33
CA ILE A 460 38.93 -16.36 -6.03
C ILE A 460 40.13 -16.85 -5.21
N ASP A 461 40.18 -16.50 -3.92
CA ASP A 461 41.28 -16.88 -3.03
C ASP A 461 41.37 -18.40 -2.85
N HIS A 462 40.23 -19.10 -2.83
CA HIS A 462 40.20 -20.56 -2.78
C HIS A 462 40.79 -21.20 -4.04
N ILE A 463 40.33 -20.80 -5.24
CA ILE A 463 40.84 -21.35 -6.51
C ILE A 463 42.35 -21.10 -6.64
N VAL A 464 42.81 -19.90 -6.28
CA VAL A 464 44.23 -19.53 -6.29
C VAL A 464 45.02 -20.40 -5.30
N SER A 465 44.47 -20.63 -4.11
CA SER A 465 45.10 -21.49 -3.10
C SER A 465 45.19 -22.93 -3.57
N THR A 466 44.14 -23.48 -4.19
CA THR A 466 44.14 -24.84 -4.76
C THR A 466 45.21 -24.97 -5.86
N ALA A 467 45.25 -24.05 -6.83
CA ALA A 467 46.29 -24.07 -7.88
C ALA A 467 47.71 -23.96 -7.28
N THR A 468 47.89 -23.14 -6.25
CA THR A 468 49.18 -22.98 -5.56
C THR A 468 49.58 -24.27 -4.83
N ASN A 469 48.62 -24.95 -4.19
CA ASN A 469 48.86 -26.21 -3.49
C ASN A 469 49.25 -27.32 -4.46
N LEU A 470 48.54 -27.46 -5.59
CA LEU A 470 48.87 -28.44 -6.63
C LEU A 470 50.28 -28.22 -7.19
N ARG A 471 50.63 -26.97 -7.49
CA ARG A 471 52.00 -26.60 -7.89
C ARG A 471 53.02 -27.04 -6.85
N ASN A 472 52.78 -26.73 -5.57
CA ASN A 472 53.71 -27.04 -4.48
C ASN A 472 53.85 -28.55 -4.25
N GLU A 473 52.78 -29.33 -4.42
CA GLU A 473 52.79 -30.79 -4.29
C GLU A 473 53.67 -31.44 -5.37
N ILE A 474 53.50 -31.02 -6.63
CA ILE A 474 54.31 -31.52 -7.75
C ILE A 474 55.79 -31.19 -7.52
N VAL A 475 56.10 -29.94 -7.14
CA VAL A 475 57.48 -29.52 -6.84
C VAL A 475 58.07 -30.32 -5.68
N SER A 476 57.30 -30.54 -4.62
CA SER A 476 57.74 -31.31 -3.45
C SER A 476 58.08 -32.75 -3.82
N LYS A 477 57.27 -33.38 -4.68
CA LYS A 477 57.55 -34.72 -5.19
C LYS A 477 58.81 -34.76 -6.05
N MET A 478 58.99 -33.80 -6.96
CA MET A 478 60.20 -33.69 -7.78
C MET A 478 61.47 -33.55 -6.92
N VAL A 479 61.41 -32.73 -5.87
CA VAL A 479 62.53 -32.54 -4.92
C VAL A 479 62.81 -33.84 -4.17
N ALA A 480 61.79 -34.52 -3.67
CA ALA A 480 61.94 -35.78 -2.95
C ALA A 480 62.58 -36.88 -3.83
N ASP A 481 62.10 -37.04 -5.07
CA ASP A 481 62.62 -38.03 -6.01
C ASP A 481 64.07 -37.71 -6.42
N TYR A 482 64.40 -36.43 -6.62
CA TYR A 482 65.78 -36.00 -6.88
C TYR A 482 66.70 -36.28 -5.69
N GLN A 483 66.28 -35.93 -4.47
CA GLN A 483 67.05 -36.20 -3.25
C GLN A 483 67.25 -37.71 -3.03
N GLN A 484 66.28 -38.55 -3.37
CA GLN A 484 66.41 -40.00 -3.28
C GLN A 484 67.42 -40.54 -4.30
N LYS A 485 67.39 -40.05 -5.54
CA LYS A 485 68.37 -40.40 -6.57
C LYS A 485 69.79 -39.98 -6.18
N VAL A 486 69.97 -38.75 -5.68
CA VAL A 486 71.28 -38.27 -5.21
C VAL A 486 71.80 -39.11 -4.05
N ARG A 487 70.94 -39.48 -3.09
CA ARG A 487 71.31 -40.38 -1.99
C ARG A 487 71.75 -41.75 -2.50
N ALA A 488 70.96 -42.39 -3.36
CA ALA A 488 71.30 -43.69 -3.93
C ALA A 488 72.62 -43.66 -4.73
N ILE A 489 72.88 -42.59 -5.49
CA ILE A 489 74.15 -42.40 -6.19
C ILE A 489 75.29 -42.22 -5.19
N GLY A 490 75.09 -41.41 -4.15
CA GLY A 490 76.06 -41.21 -3.07
C GLY A 490 76.43 -42.53 -2.37
N ASP A 491 75.44 -43.36 -2.06
CA ASP A 491 75.63 -44.68 -1.46
C ASP A 491 76.47 -45.59 -2.38
N VAL A 492 76.19 -45.58 -3.69
CA VAL A 492 76.99 -46.34 -4.68
C VAL A 492 78.45 -45.84 -4.74
N TYR A 493 78.68 -44.52 -4.75
CA TYR A 493 80.05 -43.99 -4.75
C TYR A 493 80.78 -44.31 -3.44
N GLN A 494 80.08 -44.31 -2.31
CA GLN A 494 80.62 -44.70 -1.02
C GLN A 494 81.01 -46.19 -1.01
N ASP A 495 80.18 -47.07 -1.57
CA ASP A 495 80.45 -48.49 -1.73
C ASP A 495 81.64 -48.77 -2.66
N ILE A 496 81.82 -47.97 -3.72
CA ILE A 496 82.99 -48.07 -4.61
C ILE A 496 84.26 -47.60 -3.87
N SER A 497 84.18 -46.50 -3.11
CA SER A 497 85.32 -45.96 -2.37
C SER A 497 85.78 -46.84 -1.20
N THR A 498 84.92 -47.73 -0.70
CA THR A 498 85.20 -48.58 0.47
C THR A 498 85.61 -50.01 0.10
N LYS A 499 85.56 -50.38 -1.19
CA LYS A 499 86.14 -51.64 -1.69
C LYS A 499 87.65 -51.45 -1.96
N PRO A 500 88.52 -52.26 -1.32
CA PRO A 500 89.97 -52.14 -1.40
C PRO A 500 90.57 -52.50 -2.76
#